data_AF-C0HLR8-F1
#
_entry.id   AF-C0HLR8-F1
#
_cell.length_a   1.000
_cell.length_b   1.000
_cell.length_c   1.000
_cell.angle_alpha   90.00
_cell.angle_beta   90.00
_cell.angle_gamma   90.00
#
_symmetry.space_group_name_H-M   'P 1'
#
loop_
_entity.id
_entity.type
_entity.pdbx_description
1 polymer ?
#
loop_
_entity_poly.entity_id
_entity_poly.type
_entity_poly.pdbx_seq_one_letter_code
_entity_poly.pdbx_strand_id
1 'polypeptide(L)' 'RLALPPGAVCNGHKSDCQCFGAKYKCSCPFFWRFRKSAECHCKKGWAWTAIKKRSCHNRYQWSD' A
#
# COMPACT_ATOMS: atom_id res chain seq x y z
N ARG A 1 -6.92 11.31 -5.56
CA ARG A 1 -5.81 11.06 -4.63
C ARG A 1 -4.72 10.32 -5.39
N LEU A 2 -3.54 10.92 -5.55
CA LEU A 2 -2.37 10.26 -6.15
C LEU A 2 -1.91 9.11 -5.24
N ALA A 3 -1.42 8.04 -5.84
CA ALA A 3 -0.86 6.92 -5.11
C ALA A 3 0.51 7.31 -4.53
N LEU A 4 0.77 6.88 -3.30
CA LEU A 4 1.96 7.17 -2.51
C LEU A 4 3.18 6.44 -3.06
N PRO A 5 4.35 7.08 -3.24
CA PRO A 5 5.54 6.39 -3.75
C PRO A 5 6.00 5.26 -2.81
N PRO A 6 6.83 4.32 -3.29
CA PRO A 6 7.45 3.31 -2.42
C PRO A 6 8.20 3.97 -1.25
N GLY A 7 8.02 3.43 -0.05
CA GLY A 7 8.60 3.98 1.19
C GLY A 7 7.76 5.06 1.88
N ALA A 8 6.80 5.68 1.19
CA ALA A 8 5.95 6.71 1.80
C ALA A 8 5.03 6.15 2.89
N VAL A 9 4.71 7.00 3.85
CA VAL A 9 3.81 6.68 4.97
C VAL A 9 2.38 6.54 4.45
N CYS A 10 1.80 5.36 4.66
CA CYS A 10 0.40 5.06 4.39
C CYS A 10 -0.38 5.00 5.70
N ASN A 11 -1.70 5.16 5.64
CA ASN A 11 -2.50 5.31 6.86
C ASN A 11 -2.94 3.96 7.49
N GLY A 12 -2.35 2.84 7.05
CA GLY A 12 -2.66 1.50 7.54
C GLY A 12 -4.10 1.02 7.27
N HIS A 13 -4.92 1.82 6.59
CA HIS A 13 -6.25 1.40 6.19
C HIS A 13 -6.09 0.35 5.08
N LYS A 14 -6.60 -0.86 5.34
CA LYS A 14 -6.53 -2.16 4.60
C LYS A 14 -6.32 -2.16 3.08
N SER A 15 -6.53 -1.05 2.39
CA SER A 15 -6.46 -0.96 0.95
C SER A 15 -5.00 -0.90 0.51
N ASP A 16 -4.48 -1.99 -0.07
CA ASP A 16 -3.25 -2.02 -0.86
C ASP A 16 -3.19 -0.85 -1.89
N CYS A 17 -4.36 -0.28 -2.23
CA CYS A 17 -4.60 0.81 -3.17
C CYS A 17 -3.94 2.16 -2.87
N GLN A 18 -3.36 2.39 -1.70
CA GLN A 18 -2.75 3.71 -1.42
C GLN A 18 -1.39 3.90 -2.08
N CYS A 19 -0.64 2.82 -2.29
CA CYS A 19 0.77 2.87 -2.70
C CYS A 19 0.93 2.71 -4.19
N PHE A 20 1.72 3.55 -4.86
CA PHE A 20 2.02 3.61 -6.30
C PHE A 20 2.55 2.28 -6.86
N GLY A 21 2.11 1.91 -8.06
CA GLY A 21 2.46 0.65 -8.76
C GLY A 21 1.70 -0.61 -8.30
N ALA A 22 1.45 -1.54 -9.23
CA ALA A 22 0.72 -2.80 -8.97
C ALA A 22 1.41 -3.70 -7.93
N LYS A 23 2.71 -3.53 -7.71
CA LYS A 23 3.54 -4.39 -6.85
C LYS A 23 3.69 -3.87 -5.43
N TYR A 24 3.27 -2.67 -5.09
CA TYR A 24 3.45 -2.10 -3.74
C TYR A 24 2.16 -2.15 -2.93
N LYS A 25 2.23 -2.26 -1.61
CA LYS A 25 1.09 -2.23 -0.72
C LYS A 25 1.42 -1.52 0.58
N CYS A 26 0.38 -1.01 1.24
CA CYS A 26 0.53 -0.48 2.58
C CYS A 26 0.85 -1.62 3.55
N SER A 27 2.03 -1.60 4.16
CA SER A 27 2.49 -2.59 5.12
C SER A 27 2.81 -1.91 6.44
N CYS A 28 2.08 -2.30 7.47
CA CYS A 28 2.33 -1.88 8.84
C CYS A 28 3.25 -2.90 9.53
N PRO A 29 4.13 -2.47 10.44
CA PRO A 29 4.91 -3.39 11.26
C PRO A 29 4.01 -4.25 12.16
N PHE A 30 4.51 -5.42 12.54
CA PHE A 30 3.84 -6.31 13.48
C PHE A 30 3.60 -5.55 14.80
N PHE A 31 2.42 -5.69 15.38
CA PHE A 31 1.98 -4.89 16.53
C PHE A 31 1.86 -3.37 16.30
N TRP A 32 1.69 -2.87 15.06
CA TRP A 32 1.43 -1.44 14.83
C TRP A 32 0.26 -0.88 15.65
N ARG A 33 -0.79 -1.67 15.87
CA ARG A 33 -1.91 -1.27 16.74
C ARG A 33 -1.51 -1.07 18.20
N PHE A 34 -0.49 -1.78 18.68
CA PHE A 34 0.01 -1.68 20.05
C PHE A 34 1.12 -0.64 20.19
N ARG A 35 1.96 -0.48 19.16
CA ARG A 35 2.92 0.61 19.07
C ARG A 35 2.29 1.79 18.34
N LYS A 36 1.68 2.71 19.10
CA LYS A 36 1.14 3.99 18.58
C LYS A 36 2.12 4.75 17.66
N SER A 37 3.43 4.55 17.84
CA SER A 37 4.49 5.23 17.09
C SER A 37 4.99 4.48 15.85
N ALA A 38 4.52 3.27 15.56
CA ALA A 38 4.91 2.68 14.30
C ALA A 38 4.17 3.41 13.17
N GLU A 39 4.78 3.51 12.01
CA GLU A 39 4.15 4.08 10.82
C GLU A 39 3.99 2.96 9.79
N CYS A 40 2.89 2.97 9.05
CA CYS A 40 2.74 2.04 7.95
C CYS A 40 3.41 2.64 6.73
N HIS A 41 4.14 1.82 5.96
CA HIS A 41 4.82 2.29 4.77
C HIS A 41 4.41 1.49 3.54
N CYS A 42 4.50 2.15 2.39
CA CYS A 42 4.35 1.51 1.10
C CYS A 42 5.53 0.59 0.82
N LYS A 43 5.33 -0.72 0.93
CA LYS A 43 6.35 -1.76 0.68
C LYS A 43 5.96 -2.62 -0.50
N LYS A 44 6.94 -3.23 -1.16
CA LYS A 44 6.68 -4.20 -2.23
C LYS A 44 5.90 -5.40 -1.64
N GLY A 45 4.70 -5.63 -2.18
CA GLY A 45 3.88 -6.79 -1.91
C GLY A 45 4.29 -7.99 -2.77
N TRP A 46 3.51 -9.06 -2.63
CA TRP A 46 3.69 -10.30 -3.37
C TRP A 46 3.09 -10.21 -4.78
N ALA A 47 3.33 -11.19 -5.64
CA ALA A 47 2.76 -11.23 -7.00
C ALA A 47 1.23 -11.05 -7.00
N TRP A 48 0.54 -11.60 -5.99
CA TRP A 48 -0.91 -11.49 -5.85
C TRP A 48 -1.41 -10.10 -5.41
N THR A 49 -0.54 -9.22 -4.93
CA THR A 49 -0.89 -7.82 -4.64
C THR A 49 -1.36 -7.11 -5.91
N ALA A 50 -0.74 -7.39 -7.06
CA ALA A 50 -1.17 -6.82 -8.35
C ALA A 50 -2.61 -7.24 -8.72
N ILE A 51 -2.99 -8.47 -8.40
CA ILE A 51 -4.33 -9.00 -8.67
C ILE A 51 -5.35 -8.31 -7.78
N LYS A 52 -5.11 -8.27 -6.46
CA LYS A 52 -5.97 -7.55 -5.51
C LYS A 52 -6.17 -6.09 -5.89
N LYS A 53 -5.10 -5.45 -6.38
CA LYS A 53 -5.11 -4.04 -6.75
C LYS A 53 -5.93 -3.68 -7.98
N ARG A 54 -6.31 -4.66 -8.81
CA ARG A 54 -7.25 -4.40 -9.93
C ARG A 54 -8.60 -3.89 -9.44
N SER A 55 -8.99 -4.21 -8.20
CA SER A 55 -10.21 -3.69 -7.55
C SER A 55 -10.10 -2.24 -7.08
N CYS A 56 -8.89 -1.67 -7.05
CA CYS A 56 -8.68 -0.31 -6.59
C CYS A 56 -9.26 0.72 -7.56
N HIS A 57 -9.87 1.77 -7.01
CA HIS A 57 -10.43 2.86 -7.82
C HIS A 57 -9.34 3.63 -8.60
N ASN A 58 -8.12 3.71 -8.07
CA ASN A 58 -6.98 4.35 -8.72
C ASN A 58 -6.18 3.42 -9.63
N ARG A 59 -6.83 2.40 -10.24
CA ARG A 59 -6.13 1.38 -11.02
C ARG A 59 -5.33 1.86 -12.22
N TYR A 60 -5.72 3.02 -12.75
CA TYR A 60 -5.02 3.71 -13.83
C TYR A 60 -3.59 4.13 -13.46
N GLN A 61 -3.25 4.25 -12.17
CA GLN A 61 -1.90 4.59 -11.70
C GLN A 61 -0.98 3.36 -11.54
N TRP A 62 -1.46 2.16 -11.91
CA TRP A 62 -0.69 0.91 -11.78
C TRP A 62 -0.10 0.40 -13.11
N SER A 63 -0.46 1.03 -14.23
CA SER A 63 -0.10 0.57 -15.59
C SER A 63 1.29 1.02 -16.06
N ASP A 64 2.16 1.43 -15.14
CA ASP A 64 3.56 1.79 -15.42
C ASP A 64 4.52 0.73 -14.85
#